data_AF-A0A397BD53-F1
#
_entry.id   AF-A0A397BD53-F1
#
_cell.length_a   1.000
_cell.length_b   1.000
_cell.length_c   1.000
_cell.angle_alpha   90.00
_cell.angle_beta   90.00
_cell.angle_gamma   90.00
#
_symmetry.space_group_name_H-M   'P 1'
#
loop_
_entity.id
_entity.type
_entity.pdbx_description
1 polymer ?
#
loop_
_entity_poly.entity_id
_entity_poly.type
_entity_poly.pdbx_seq_one_letter_code
_entity_poly.pdbx_strand_id
1 'polypeptide(L)'
;MTLTTPYHSAVVSGILGPFGSIDAKIVPRPQALLAFYRQVVAATVAAIQDTNHTRSFLTNVPMQQWALKGYESWEAGALRVEGGDILCASGTPLPVIITGGMMASGRGTARDCAATLTQVAAGVRSTRSLQNLSSAAAHTNISALEIAQIQFVVSPQNVRRSVQVAFFTQPQFEFFAWCLIYDWVLGFRDVVKFEGDRGAMTSMSARYPTTSWQPQASEIPRNVVNFLRMGVVYVTSVIAFVAGLVIMYTALGRGHIEPRNVFHVNRVAGFVWIGRPLLFTRSMVALGILSTSKACLVCHGHLNMIQMPQPDALHFVRAVLSSSEACWLVFVIQDLLTIATQDRAQRHASRASVFVWGVSALCSCLYPVAPTVTLEQHCNFDVVDVQLECHSGSIAIGSVHRFYLLVVFTVGSVVGSVLVQLGCNRTSKVSGPSLHHVNGGTTTSLFLCNGAKNLFRNQPFWTLDNVYYLDLASAVMNGLLVVWWRDGKMYVLDFKTWRSFTIERPQFRPQDHVPDHFQHSFPLIE
;
A
#
# COMPACT_ATOMS: atom_id res chain seq x y z
N MET A 1 60.80 28.28 12.26
CA MET A 1 60.04 27.17 12.87
C MET A 1 59.72 26.18 11.75
N THR A 2 60.57 25.17 11.58
CA THR A 2 60.40 24.12 10.56
C THR A 2 59.26 23.21 10.99
N LEU A 3 58.04 23.56 10.61
CA LEU A 3 56.89 22.69 10.73
C LEU A 3 57.20 21.43 9.94
N THR A 4 57.36 20.30 10.64
CA THR A 4 57.42 18.97 10.04
C THR A 4 56.19 18.83 9.15
N THR A 5 56.38 18.95 7.83
CA THR A 5 55.29 18.78 6.88
C THR A 5 54.71 17.38 7.07
N PRO A 6 53.45 17.26 7.50
CA PRO A 6 52.81 15.96 7.68
C PRO A 6 52.94 15.16 6.39
N TYR A 7 53.25 13.86 6.46
CA TYR A 7 53.65 13.03 5.32
C TYR A 7 52.73 13.17 4.09
N HIS A 8 51.42 13.28 4.31
CA HIS A 8 50.41 13.51 3.26
C HIS A 8 50.65 14.80 2.48
N SER A 9 51.01 15.89 3.16
CA SER A 9 51.31 17.19 2.56
C SER A 9 52.56 17.19 1.67
N ALA A 10 53.56 16.38 2.01
CA ALA A 10 54.77 16.24 1.19
C ALA A 10 54.49 15.50 -0.12
N VAL A 11 53.68 14.44 -0.08
CA VAL A 11 53.28 13.66 -1.27
C VAL A 11 52.47 14.52 -2.24
N VAL A 12 51.47 15.25 -1.72
CA VAL A 12 50.65 16.15 -2.54
C VAL A 12 51.49 17.28 -3.14
N SER A 13 52.35 17.92 -2.34
CA SER A 13 53.21 18.99 -2.85
C SER A 13 54.23 18.52 -3.89
N GLY A 14 54.69 17.27 -3.81
CA GLY A 14 55.62 16.67 -4.77
C GLY A 14 54.98 16.40 -6.13
N ILE A 15 53.72 15.96 -6.14
CA ILE A 15 53.01 15.52 -7.36
C ILE A 15 52.19 16.65 -8.00
N LEU A 16 51.45 17.40 -7.18
CA LEU A 16 50.48 18.40 -7.64
C LEU A 16 51.02 19.82 -7.53
N GLY A 17 51.83 20.11 -6.52
CA GLY A 17 52.28 21.47 -6.20
C GLY A 17 51.69 21.98 -4.88
N PRO A 18 51.91 23.25 -4.52
CA PRO A 18 51.49 23.77 -3.22
C PRO A 18 49.96 23.76 -3.09
N PHE A 19 49.42 23.44 -1.91
CA PHE A 19 47.98 23.27 -1.66
C PHE A 19 47.09 24.44 -2.10
N GLY A 20 47.62 25.67 -2.08
CA GLY A 20 46.89 26.87 -2.52
C GLY A 20 46.72 27.03 -4.03
N SER A 21 47.32 26.15 -4.83
CA SER A 21 47.24 26.16 -6.31
C SER A 21 46.75 24.82 -6.89
N ILE A 22 45.99 24.05 -6.11
CA ILE A 22 45.40 22.78 -6.56
C ILE A 22 43.91 22.98 -6.81
N ASP A 23 43.51 22.85 -8.07
CA ASP A 23 42.11 22.78 -8.46
C ASP A 23 41.59 21.34 -8.31
N ALA A 24 40.44 21.18 -7.64
CA ALA A 24 39.75 19.89 -7.53
C ALA A 24 38.49 19.90 -8.39
N LYS A 25 38.38 18.96 -9.34
CA LYS A 25 37.26 18.83 -10.27
C LYS A 25 36.60 17.47 -10.09
N ILE A 26 35.31 17.46 -9.77
CA ILE A 26 34.52 16.22 -9.75
C ILE A 26 34.43 15.68 -11.17
N VAL A 27 34.83 14.42 -11.36
CA VAL A 27 34.74 13.73 -12.64
C VAL A 27 33.33 13.15 -12.79
N PRO A 28 32.57 13.51 -13.84
CA PRO A 28 31.27 12.91 -14.08
C PRO A 28 31.42 11.46 -14.55
N ARG A 29 30.47 10.62 -14.16
CA ARG A 29 30.40 9.22 -14.63
C ARG A 29 30.18 9.20 -16.14
N PRO A 30 31.04 8.52 -16.93
CA PRO A 30 30.86 8.45 -18.38
C PRO A 30 29.49 7.87 -18.78
N GLN A 31 28.86 8.43 -19.82
CA GLN A 31 27.55 7.93 -20.28
C GLN A 31 27.61 6.46 -20.71
N ALA A 32 28.70 6.01 -21.34
CA ALA A 32 28.89 4.61 -21.72
C ALA A 32 28.95 3.68 -20.49
N LEU A 33 29.51 4.15 -19.38
CA LEU A 33 29.56 3.41 -18.12
C LEU A 33 28.15 3.25 -17.52
N LEU A 34 27.41 4.35 -17.45
CA LEU A 34 26.02 4.34 -16.97
C LEU A 34 25.12 3.46 -17.86
N ALA A 35 25.29 3.53 -19.18
CA ALA A 35 24.57 2.69 -20.13
C ALA A 35 24.88 1.20 -19.92
N PHE A 36 26.16 0.84 -19.74
CA PHE A 36 26.56 -0.53 -19.46
C PHE A 36 25.89 -1.08 -18.20
N TYR A 37 25.97 -0.37 -17.06
CA TYR A 37 25.34 -0.87 -15.84
C TYR A 37 23.80 -0.87 -15.91
N ARG A 38 23.17 0.06 -16.62
CA ARG A 38 21.73 0.00 -16.88
C ARG A 38 21.35 -1.27 -17.65
N GLN A 39 22.14 -1.66 -18.65
CA GLN A 39 21.93 -2.91 -19.38
C GLN A 39 22.15 -4.14 -18.49
N VAL A 40 23.18 -4.13 -17.64
CA VAL A 40 23.44 -5.21 -16.66
C VAL A 40 22.25 -5.37 -15.71
N VAL A 41 21.72 -4.29 -15.14
CA VAL A 41 20.53 -4.33 -14.27
C VAL A 41 19.32 -4.86 -15.03
N ALA A 42 19.03 -4.32 -16.22
CA ALA A 42 17.89 -4.76 -17.03
C ALA A 42 17.98 -6.25 -17.39
N ALA A 43 19.16 -6.72 -17.81
CA ALA A 43 19.41 -8.12 -18.13
C ALA A 43 19.30 -9.04 -16.91
N THR A 44 19.71 -8.57 -15.73
CA THR A 44 19.61 -9.31 -14.47
C THR A 44 18.15 -9.43 -14.02
N VAL A 45 17.38 -8.34 -14.10
CA VAL A 45 15.94 -8.34 -13.81
C VAL A 45 15.19 -9.26 -14.77
N ALA A 46 15.51 -9.21 -16.07
CA ALA A 46 14.95 -10.13 -17.06
C ALA A 46 15.29 -11.60 -16.74
N ALA A 47 16.54 -11.88 -16.33
CA ALA A 47 16.98 -13.22 -15.95
C ALA A 47 16.24 -13.77 -14.71
N ILE A 48 15.97 -12.92 -13.72
CA ILE A 48 15.18 -13.27 -12.53
C ILE A 48 13.74 -13.61 -12.90
N GLN A 49 13.20 -13.01 -13.96
CA GLN A 49 11.83 -13.25 -14.43
C GLN A 49 11.72 -14.49 -15.33
N ASP A 50 12.78 -14.83 -16.09
CA ASP A 50 12.76 -15.83 -17.17
C ASP A 50 12.69 -17.30 -16.68
N THR A 51 13.54 -17.70 -15.73
CA THR A 51 13.60 -19.11 -15.27
C THR A 51 13.75 -19.27 -13.76
N ASN A 52 13.07 -20.26 -13.19
CA ASN A 52 13.15 -20.58 -11.75
C ASN A 52 14.57 -20.96 -11.31
N HIS A 53 15.36 -21.59 -12.18
CA HIS A 53 16.75 -21.96 -11.90
C HIS A 53 17.67 -20.74 -11.81
N THR A 54 17.53 -19.77 -12.72
CA THR A 54 18.32 -18.54 -12.68
C THR A 54 17.92 -17.66 -11.51
N ARG A 55 16.62 -17.63 -11.17
CA ARG A 55 16.14 -16.99 -9.94
C ARG A 55 16.77 -17.62 -8.69
N SER A 56 16.74 -18.95 -8.56
CA SER A 56 17.29 -19.63 -7.37
C SER A 56 18.80 -19.45 -7.25
N PHE A 57 19.53 -19.45 -8.37
CA PHE A 57 20.95 -19.13 -8.40
C PHE A 57 21.20 -17.69 -7.92
N LEU A 58 20.53 -16.70 -8.52
CA LEU A 58 20.72 -15.28 -8.19
C LEU A 58 20.30 -14.93 -6.75
N THR A 59 19.28 -15.59 -6.21
CA THR A 59 18.87 -15.39 -4.80
C THR A 59 19.87 -15.97 -3.80
N ASN A 60 20.64 -16.98 -4.21
CA ASN A 60 21.55 -17.75 -3.34
C ASN A 60 23.03 -17.48 -3.62
N VAL A 61 23.36 -16.43 -4.40
CA VAL A 61 24.75 -16.01 -4.56
C VAL A 61 25.29 -15.63 -3.17
N PRO A 62 26.33 -16.29 -2.66
CA PRO A 62 26.80 -16.05 -1.30
C PRO A 62 27.31 -14.62 -1.16
N MET A 63 26.77 -13.87 -0.19
CA MET A 63 27.36 -12.61 0.24
C MET A 63 28.68 -12.87 0.92
N GLN A 64 29.77 -12.54 0.24
CA GLN A 64 31.12 -12.64 0.78
C GLN A 64 31.66 -11.24 1.06
N GLN A 65 32.16 -11.03 2.28
CA GLN A 65 32.95 -9.85 2.59
C GLN A 65 34.39 -10.14 2.15
N TRP A 66 34.80 -9.51 1.05
CA TRP A 66 36.16 -9.66 0.57
C TRP A 66 37.04 -8.58 1.20
N ALA A 67 38.10 -9.05 1.82
CA ALA A 67 39.29 -8.27 2.04
C ALA A 67 40.22 -8.53 0.84
N LEU A 68 40.58 -7.52 0.05
CA LEU A 68 41.63 -7.74 -0.94
C LEU A 68 42.87 -8.14 -0.17
N LYS A 69 43.35 -9.36 -0.46
CA LYS A 69 44.71 -9.74 -0.16
C LYS A 69 45.60 -8.63 -0.73
N GLY A 70 46.53 -8.12 0.08
CA GLY A 70 47.48 -7.12 -0.41
C GLY A 70 48.22 -7.69 -1.62
N TYR A 71 48.91 -6.84 -2.38
CA TYR A 71 49.86 -7.36 -3.36
C TYR A 71 50.77 -8.37 -2.65
N GLU A 72 51.01 -9.55 -3.23
CA GLU A 72 51.75 -10.62 -2.56
C GLU A 72 53.11 -10.13 -2.03
N SER A 73 53.70 -9.14 -2.71
CA SER A 73 54.91 -8.43 -2.30
C SER A 73 54.76 -7.59 -1.03
N TRP A 74 53.59 -7.01 -0.76
CA TRP A 74 53.32 -6.22 0.44
C TRP A 74 53.16 -7.11 1.67
N GLU A 75 52.50 -8.25 1.49
CA GLU A 75 52.36 -9.25 2.55
C GLU A 75 53.71 -9.91 2.87
N ALA A 76 54.49 -10.26 1.85
CA ALA A 76 55.85 -10.74 2.01
C ALA A 76 56.75 -9.71 2.72
N GLY A 77 56.51 -8.42 2.49
CA GLY A 77 57.20 -7.31 3.13
C GLY A 77 56.64 -6.88 4.50
N ALA A 78 55.61 -7.56 5.02
CA ALA A 78 54.91 -7.21 6.27
C ALA A 78 54.49 -5.72 6.35
N LEU A 79 54.09 -5.15 5.22
CA LEU A 79 53.68 -3.76 5.11
C LEU A 79 52.27 -3.55 5.71
N ARG A 80 52.06 -2.47 6.47
CA ARG A 80 50.73 -2.06 6.97
C ARG A 80 50.13 -1.01 6.05
N VAL A 81 48.84 -1.09 5.76
CA VAL A 81 48.13 -0.08 4.95
C VAL A 81 47.41 0.91 5.87
N GLU A 82 47.57 2.20 5.60
CA GLU A 82 46.91 3.33 6.26
C GLU A 82 46.00 4.07 5.26
N GLY A 83 44.86 4.58 5.74
CA GLY A 83 44.02 5.54 5.02
C GLY A 83 44.35 6.98 5.43
N GLY A 84 43.74 7.96 4.78
CA GLY A 84 43.89 9.36 5.15
C GLY A 84 43.23 10.30 4.15
N ASP A 85 43.17 11.57 4.52
CA ASP A 85 42.74 12.65 3.64
C ASP A 85 43.99 13.32 3.04
N ILE A 86 44.10 13.30 1.71
CA ILE A 86 45.21 13.90 0.98
C ILE A 86 45.20 15.43 1.06
N LEU A 87 44.05 16.05 1.34
CA LEU A 87 43.85 17.50 1.45
C LEU A 87 44.07 18.03 2.88
N CYS A 88 44.08 17.15 3.89
CA CYS A 88 44.38 17.54 5.27
C CYS A 88 45.88 17.55 5.53
N ALA A 89 46.44 18.73 5.81
CA ALA A 89 47.80 18.83 6.34
C ALA A 89 47.86 18.24 7.76
N SER A 90 47.10 18.76 8.72
CA SER A 90 47.34 18.49 10.16
C SER A 90 46.47 17.40 10.80
N GLY A 91 45.83 16.52 10.03
CA GLY A 91 45.01 15.45 10.59
C GLY A 91 45.86 14.33 11.21
N THR A 92 45.49 13.86 12.41
CA THR A 92 45.92 12.52 12.84
C THR A 92 45.38 11.53 11.80
N PRO A 93 46.20 10.69 11.16
CA PRO A 93 45.67 9.59 10.36
C PRO A 93 44.73 8.83 11.29
N LEU A 94 43.44 8.82 11.00
CA LEU A 94 42.51 8.01 11.77
C LEU A 94 43.09 6.59 11.68
N PRO A 95 43.38 5.91 12.81
CA PRO A 95 43.57 4.49 12.78
C PRO A 95 42.21 3.94 12.41
N VAL A 96 41.91 3.92 11.12
CA VAL A 96 40.91 3.03 10.61
C VAL A 96 41.53 1.69 10.91
N ILE A 97 41.14 1.08 12.02
CA ILE A 97 41.12 -0.37 12.12
C ILE A 97 40.28 -0.74 10.90
N ILE A 98 40.98 -1.17 9.85
CA ILE A 98 40.44 -1.47 8.54
C ILE A 98 39.57 -2.72 8.70
N THR A 99 38.35 -2.53 9.21
CA THR A 99 37.25 -3.47 9.02
C THR A 99 36.53 -3.21 7.69
N GLY A 100 37.03 -2.28 6.85
CA GLY A 100 36.39 -1.97 5.55
C GLY A 100 37.18 -1.16 4.52
N GLY A 101 38.49 -0.92 4.71
CA GLY A 101 39.35 -0.46 3.62
C GLY A 101 39.74 -1.65 2.76
N MET A 102 39.57 -1.50 1.44
CA MET A 102 39.47 -2.63 0.53
C MET A 102 40.67 -3.59 0.51
N MET A 103 41.87 -3.20 0.94
CA MET A 103 42.99 -4.13 1.17
C MET A 103 43.17 -4.46 2.65
N ALA A 104 42.38 -5.39 3.17
CA ALA A 104 42.67 -6.01 4.45
C ALA A 104 43.46 -7.31 4.22
N SER A 105 44.65 -7.41 4.79
CA SER A 105 45.43 -8.66 4.80
C SER A 105 44.78 -9.64 5.79
N GLY A 106 43.81 -10.42 5.31
CA GLY A 106 43.25 -11.56 6.02
C GLY A 106 43.89 -12.86 5.53
N ARG A 107 44.68 -13.52 6.37
CA ARG A 107 45.11 -14.91 6.12
C ARG A 107 43.85 -15.79 6.01
N GLY A 108 43.53 -16.30 4.81
CA GLY A 108 42.57 -17.41 4.64
C GLY A 108 41.55 -17.37 3.50
N THR A 109 41.42 -16.31 2.69
CA THR A 109 40.24 -16.11 1.81
C THR A 109 40.35 -16.58 0.35
N ALA A 110 41.51 -17.08 -0.10
CA ALA A 110 41.76 -17.28 -1.55
C ALA A 110 40.97 -18.44 -2.19
N ARG A 111 40.81 -19.59 -1.52
CA ARG A 111 40.12 -20.76 -2.11
C ARG A 111 38.61 -20.55 -2.21
N ASP A 112 37.99 -20.04 -1.15
CA ASP A 112 36.54 -19.81 -1.13
C ASP A 112 36.13 -18.66 -2.06
N CYS A 113 36.99 -17.64 -2.20
CA CYS A 113 36.80 -16.57 -3.19
C CYS A 113 36.87 -17.10 -4.63
N ALA A 114 37.91 -17.87 -4.96
CA ALA A 114 38.05 -18.44 -6.30
C ALA A 114 36.88 -19.38 -6.65
N ALA A 115 36.45 -20.23 -5.71
CA ALA A 115 35.29 -21.11 -5.88
C ALA A 115 33.98 -20.33 -6.08
N THR A 116 33.80 -19.24 -5.33
CA THR A 116 32.62 -18.37 -5.47
C THR A 116 32.62 -17.66 -6.83
N LEU A 117 33.76 -17.11 -7.25
CA LEU A 117 33.88 -16.42 -8.54
C LEU A 117 33.68 -17.36 -9.73
N THR A 118 34.17 -18.60 -9.66
CA THR A 118 33.92 -19.59 -10.72
C THR A 118 32.45 -20.00 -10.77
N GLN A 119 31.78 -20.14 -9.62
CA GLN A 119 30.35 -20.39 -9.55
C GLN A 119 29.53 -19.22 -10.14
N VAL A 120 29.91 -17.97 -9.80
CA VAL A 120 29.25 -16.77 -10.35
C VAL A 120 29.45 -16.68 -11.86
N ALA A 121 30.68 -16.87 -12.34
CA ALA A 121 30.98 -16.85 -13.77
C ALA A 121 30.23 -17.94 -14.54
N ALA A 122 30.09 -19.14 -13.98
CA ALA A 122 29.29 -20.21 -14.57
C ALA A 122 27.80 -19.84 -14.66
N GLY A 123 27.23 -19.22 -13.63
CA GLY A 123 25.84 -18.75 -13.63
C GLY A 123 25.58 -17.58 -14.59
N VAL A 124 26.53 -16.64 -14.72
CA VAL A 124 26.46 -15.58 -15.73
C VAL A 124 26.50 -16.19 -17.14
N ARG A 125 27.39 -17.16 -17.38
CA ARG A 125 27.49 -17.87 -18.67
C ARG A 125 26.28 -18.75 -18.97
N SER A 126 25.51 -19.21 -18.00
CA SER A 126 24.28 -19.98 -18.29
C SER A 126 23.08 -19.07 -18.59
N THR A 127 23.20 -17.76 -18.33
CA THR A 127 22.12 -16.78 -18.46
C THR A 127 22.24 -16.00 -19.77
N ARG A 128 21.37 -16.30 -20.76
CA ARG A 128 21.42 -15.71 -22.11
C ARG A 128 21.41 -14.17 -22.12
N SER A 129 20.62 -13.54 -21.26
CA SER A 129 20.52 -12.06 -21.20
C SER A 129 21.83 -11.40 -20.76
N LEU A 130 22.65 -12.09 -19.97
CA LEU A 130 23.93 -11.57 -19.47
C LEU A 130 25.11 -11.84 -20.41
N GLN A 131 25.02 -12.88 -21.26
CA GLN A 131 26.09 -13.26 -22.18
C GLN A 131 26.42 -12.20 -23.24
N ASN A 132 25.43 -11.43 -23.69
CA ASN A 132 25.56 -10.48 -24.79
C ASN A 132 26.01 -9.07 -24.36
N LEU A 133 26.33 -8.88 -23.09
CA LEU A 133 26.73 -7.58 -22.55
C LEU A 133 28.22 -7.31 -22.83
N SER A 134 28.51 -6.18 -23.46
CA SER A 134 29.89 -5.73 -23.73
C SER A 134 30.27 -4.58 -22.82
N SER A 135 31.38 -4.74 -22.09
CA SER A 135 31.99 -3.69 -21.29
C SER A 135 33.00 -2.83 -22.08
N ALA A 136 33.23 -3.11 -23.37
CA ALA A 136 34.34 -2.52 -24.13
C ALA A 136 34.31 -0.98 -24.16
N ALA A 137 33.16 -0.38 -24.50
CA ALA A 137 33.02 1.08 -24.55
C ALA A 137 33.16 1.73 -23.15
N ALA A 138 32.64 1.06 -22.11
CA ALA A 138 32.80 1.51 -20.73
C ALA A 138 34.28 1.45 -20.31
N HIS A 139 34.96 0.35 -20.63
CA HIS A 139 36.38 0.15 -20.33
C HIS A 139 37.25 1.22 -20.98
N THR A 140 37.08 1.48 -22.28
CA THR A 140 37.85 2.51 -23.00
C THR A 140 37.66 3.91 -22.41
N ASN A 141 36.41 4.28 -22.07
CA ASN A 141 36.14 5.59 -21.50
C ASN A 141 36.68 5.74 -20.07
N ILE A 142 36.63 4.67 -19.26
CA ILE A 142 37.19 4.71 -17.91
C ILE A 142 38.71 4.69 -17.92
N SER A 143 39.33 3.90 -18.81
CA SER A 143 40.79 3.85 -18.93
C SER A 143 41.36 5.21 -19.33
N ALA A 144 40.63 6.00 -20.13
CA ALA A 144 41.01 7.36 -20.51
C ALA A 144 40.98 8.37 -19.35
N LEU A 145 40.33 8.05 -18.22
CA LEU A 145 40.29 8.92 -17.04
C LEU A 145 41.51 8.75 -16.13
N GLU A 146 42.32 7.71 -16.36
CA GLU A 146 43.55 7.41 -15.59
C GLU A 146 43.30 7.37 -14.08
N ILE A 147 42.18 6.76 -13.67
CA ILE A 147 41.77 6.69 -12.28
C ILE A 147 42.78 5.86 -11.48
N ALA A 148 43.32 6.43 -10.42
CA ALA A 148 44.22 5.75 -9.50
C ALA A 148 43.75 5.85 -8.06
N GLN A 149 43.91 4.78 -7.30
CA GLN A 149 43.70 4.81 -5.86
C GLN A 149 45.02 5.08 -5.15
N ILE A 150 45.01 6.05 -4.23
CA ILE A 150 46.15 6.32 -3.35
C ILE A 150 46.02 5.47 -2.10
N GLN A 151 47.11 4.82 -1.73
CA GLN A 151 47.23 4.09 -0.47
C GLN A 151 48.51 4.50 0.25
N PHE A 152 48.41 4.65 1.57
CA PHE A 152 49.58 4.88 2.41
C PHE A 152 50.01 3.54 2.99
N VAL A 153 51.30 3.27 2.94
CA VAL A 153 51.87 1.97 3.31
C VAL A 153 53.03 2.22 4.27
N VAL A 154 53.05 1.48 5.37
CA VAL A 154 54.04 1.60 6.44
C VAL A 154 54.87 0.34 6.47
N SER A 155 56.19 0.48 6.33
CA SER A 155 57.11 -0.65 6.47
C SER A 155 57.23 -1.10 7.94
N PRO A 156 57.73 -2.32 8.21
CA PRO A 156 58.03 -2.76 9.57
C PRO A 156 58.98 -1.81 10.33
N GLN A 157 59.78 -1.04 9.61
CA GLN A 157 60.68 -0.01 10.14
C GLN A 157 59.98 1.36 10.34
N ASN A 158 58.65 1.41 10.32
CA ASN A 158 57.83 2.62 10.40
C ASN A 158 58.09 3.65 9.29
N VAL A 159 58.59 3.22 8.13
CA VAL A 159 58.76 4.10 6.98
C VAL A 159 57.44 4.19 6.23
N ARG A 160 56.84 5.38 6.18
CA ARG A 160 55.63 5.66 5.40
C ARG A 160 55.99 5.89 3.94
N ARG A 161 55.26 5.25 3.03
CA ARG A 161 55.31 5.41 1.58
C ARG A 161 53.91 5.56 1.04
N SER A 162 53.73 6.36 -0.01
CA SER A 162 52.46 6.46 -0.74
C SER A 162 52.59 5.63 -2.01
N VAL A 163 51.61 4.80 -2.29
CA VAL A 163 51.52 4.01 -3.51
C VAL A 163 50.27 4.40 -4.26
N GLN A 164 50.43 4.63 -5.56
CA GLN A 164 49.32 4.84 -6.49
C GLN A 164 49.05 3.53 -7.22
N VAL A 165 47.82 3.05 -7.15
CA VAL A 165 47.36 1.85 -7.87
C VAL A 165 46.44 2.32 -8.98
N ALA A 166 46.98 2.35 -10.21
CA ALA A 166 46.24 2.75 -11.39
C ALA A 166 45.27 1.65 -11.84
N PHE A 167 44.02 2.01 -12.12
CA PHE A 167 42.99 1.06 -12.55
C PHE A 167 43.27 0.58 -13.97
N PHE A 168 42.92 -0.67 -14.28
CA PHE A 168 43.02 -1.26 -15.63
C PHE A 168 44.45 -1.35 -16.22
N THR A 169 45.50 -1.11 -15.41
CA THR A 169 46.89 -1.26 -15.86
C THR A 169 47.44 -2.67 -15.64
N GLN A 170 46.97 -3.36 -14.61
CA GLN A 170 47.42 -4.70 -14.24
C GLN A 170 46.23 -5.67 -14.27
N PRO A 171 46.33 -6.80 -15.00
CA PRO A 171 45.23 -7.78 -15.10
C PRO A 171 44.80 -8.35 -13.75
N GLN A 172 45.73 -8.42 -12.79
CA GLN A 172 45.46 -8.97 -11.45
C GLN A 172 44.51 -8.09 -10.62
N PHE A 173 44.44 -6.78 -10.91
CA PHE A 173 43.61 -5.83 -10.19
C PHE A 173 42.32 -5.47 -10.94
N GLU A 174 42.17 -5.91 -12.19
CA GLU A 174 41.08 -5.49 -13.08
C GLU A 174 39.68 -5.81 -12.53
N PHE A 175 39.51 -7.01 -11.96
CA PHE A 175 38.24 -7.38 -11.31
C PHE A 175 37.85 -6.40 -10.19
N PHE A 176 38.82 -6.03 -9.35
CA PHE A 176 38.58 -5.12 -8.23
C PHE A 176 38.39 -3.67 -8.69
N ALA A 177 39.08 -3.26 -9.76
CA ALA A 177 38.84 -2.00 -10.43
C ALA A 177 37.37 -1.92 -10.88
N TRP A 178 36.82 -2.98 -11.47
CA TRP A 178 35.38 -3.03 -11.81
C TRP A 178 34.45 -2.94 -10.58
N CYS A 179 34.80 -3.56 -9.45
CA CYS A 179 34.03 -3.42 -8.21
C CYS A 179 34.05 -1.98 -7.67
N LEU A 180 35.22 -1.33 -7.71
CA LEU A 180 35.41 0.07 -7.31
C LEU A 180 34.65 1.04 -8.21
N ILE A 181 34.68 0.79 -9.52
CA ILE A 181 33.90 1.54 -10.50
C ILE A 181 32.40 1.34 -10.29
N TYR A 182 31.95 0.14 -9.91
CA TYR A 182 30.56 -0.09 -9.57
C TYR A 182 30.12 0.72 -8.35
N ASP A 183 30.95 0.79 -7.30
CA ASP A 183 30.70 1.67 -6.15
C ASP A 183 30.55 3.14 -6.58
N TRP A 184 31.37 3.61 -7.52
CA TRP A 184 31.25 4.96 -8.10
C TRP A 184 29.93 5.14 -8.86
N VAL A 185 29.51 4.14 -9.64
CA VAL A 185 28.22 4.16 -10.34
C VAL A 185 27.07 4.25 -9.35
N LEU A 186 27.12 3.51 -8.25
CA LEU A 186 26.13 3.56 -7.16
C LEU A 186 26.18 4.85 -6.32
N GLY A 187 27.21 5.69 -6.49
CA GLY A 187 27.40 6.91 -5.70
C GLY A 187 27.94 6.65 -4.30
N PHE A 188 28.54 5.48 -4.05
CA PHE A 188 29.24 5.21 -2.80
C PHE A 188 30.67 5.74 -2.80
N ARG A 189 31.19 6.14 -3.94
CA ARG A 189 32.51 6.76 -4.12
C ARG A 189 32.39 7.85 -5.16
N ASP A 190 33.30 8.81 -5.09
CA ASP A 190 33.46 9.85 -6.11
C ASP A 190 34.85 9.80 -6.70
N VAL A 191 34.96 10.28 -7.93
CA VAL A 191 36.24 10.43 -8.63
C VAL A 191 36.51 11.91 -8.78
N VAL A 192 37.66 12.34 -8.30
CA VAL A 192 38.09 13.73 -8.32
C VAL A 192 39.40 13.82 -9.07
N LYS A 193 39.46 14.74 -10.04
CA LYS A 193 40.69 15.11 -10.73
C LYS A 193 41.28 16.32 -10.03
N PHE A 194 42.48 16.16 -9.51
CA PHE A 194 43.27 17.22 -8.93
C PHE A 194 44.25 17.72 -9.99
N GLU A 195 44.27 19.02 -10.24
CA GLU A 195 45.16 19.68 -11.18
C GLU A 195 45.93 20.75 -10.41
N GLY A 196 47.25 20.67 -10.40
CA GLY A 196 48.10 21.71 -9.83
C GLY A 196 49.27 22.02 -10.74
N ASP A 197 50.10 22.98 -10.32
CA ASP A 197 51.19 23.52 -11.13
C ASP A 197 52.21 22.46 -11.58
N ARG A 198 52.40 21.38 -10.81
CA ARG A 198 53.39 20.33 -11.10
C ARG A 198 52.83 19.14 -11.87
N GLY A 199 51.51 18.99 -11.92
CA GLY A 199 50.89 17.83 -12.53
C GLY A 199 49.43 17.67 -12.16
N ALA A 200 48.84 16.58 -12.64
CA ALA A 200 47.47 16.21 -12.35
C ALA A 200 47.40 14.77 -11.86
N MET A 201 46.41 14.47 -11.02
CA MET A 201 46.07 13.10 -10.63
C MET A 201 44.57 12.93 -10.51
N THR A 202 44.05 11.84 -11.08
CA THR A 202 42.65 11.44 -10.92
C THR A 202 42.57 10.38 -9.83
N SER A 203 41.87 10.67 -8.73
CA SER A 203 41.75 9.71 -7.63
C SER A 203 40.33 9.44 -7.19
N MET A 204 40.09 8.21 -6.75
CA MET A 204 38.81 7.75 -6.22
C MET A 204 38.77 7.88 -4.69
N SER A 205 37.67 8.42 -4.16
CA SER A 205 37.45 8.61 -2.73
C SER A 205 37.28 7.28 -1.99
N ALA A 206 37.37 7.34 -0.65
CA ALA A 206 36.93 6.25 0.21
C ALA A 206 35.41 6.01 0.08
N ARG A 207 34.95 4.80 0.41
CA ARG A 207 33.52 4.48 0.35
C ARG A 207 32.77 5.29 1.40
N TYR A 208 31.73 6.01 0.99
CA TYR A 208 30.80 6.66 1.89
C TYR A 208 30.01 5.62 2.71
N PRO A 209 29.69 5.91 3.98
CA PRO A 209 28.79 5.07 4.74
C PRO A 209 27.40 5.04 4.07
N THR A 210 26.78 3.86 4.03
CA THR A 210 25.42 3.71 3.51
C THR A 210 24.45 4.42 4.45
N THR A 211 23.78 5.46 3.97
CA THR A 211 22.72 6.15 4.71
C THR A 211 21.38 5.53 4.33
N SER A 212 20.61 5.08 5.32
CA SER A 212 19.24 4.63 5.10
C SER A 212 18.28 5.80 5.32
N TRP A 213 17.46 6.08 4.31
CA TRP A 213 16.38 7.06 4.41
C TRP A 213 15.14 6.33 4.93
N GLN A 214 14.64 6.75 6.09
CA GLN A 214 13.34 6.27 6.58
C GLN A 214 12.26 7.26 6.15
N PRO A 215 11.09 6.76 5.69
CA PRO A 215 9.95 7.64 5.42
C PRO A 215 9.60 8.46 6.66
N GLN A 216 9.38 9.76 6.45
CA GLN A 216 9.03 10.66 7.54
C GLN A 216 7.71 10.22 8.18
N ALA A 217 7.71 10.02 9.50
CA ALA A 217 6.55 9.44 10.19
C ALA A 217 5.28 10.31 10.08
N SER A 218 5.43 11.64 9.93
CA SER A 218 4.33 12.58 9.74
C SER A 218 3.69 12.54 8.35
N GLU A 219 4.38 12.01 7.34
CA GLU A 219 3.84 11.84 5.98
C GLU A 219 2.94 10.61 5.87
N ILE A 220 3.08 9.64 6.79
CA ILE A 220 2.22 8.45 6.82
C ILE A 220 0.88 8.82 7.48
N PRO A 221 -0.26 8.76 6.77
CA PRO A 221 -1.56 9.25 7.25
C PRO A 221 -2.22 8.31 8.29
N ARG A 222 -1.52 7.98 9.38
CA ARG A 222 -1.98 7.04 10.42
C ARG A 222 -3.26 7.49 11.10
N ASN A 223 -3.43 8.79 11.31
CA ASN A 223 -4.61 9.37 11.97
C ASN A 223 -5.89 9.11 11.17
N VAL A 224 -5.85 9.35 9.86
CA VAL A 224 -7.00 9.15 8.97
C VAL A 224 -7.34 7.66 8.89
N VAL A 225 -6.34 6.78 8.74
CA VAL A 225 -6.55 5.33 8.70
C VAL A 225 -7.19 4.83 9.99
N ASN A 226 -6.72 5.29 11.14
CA ASN A 226 -7.29 4.93 12.43
C ASN A 226 -8.74 5.43 12.58
N PHE A 227 -9.01 6.67 12.20
CA PHE A 227 -10.38 7.22 12.22
C PHE A 227 -11.34 6.40 11.35
N LEU A 228 -10.96 6.13 10.10
CA LEU A 228 -11.76 5.32 9.17
C LEU A 228 -11.99 3.89 9.71
N ARG A 229 -10.94 3.28 10.29
CA ARG A 229 -11.04 1.96 10.91
C ARG A 229 -11.99 1.95 12.09
N MET A 230 -11.90 2.93 12.99
CA MET A 230 -12.81 3.06 14.13
C MET A 230 -14.25 3.29 13.68
N GLY A 231 -14.46 4.08 12.63
CA GLY A 231 -15.77 4.26 12.00
C GLY A 231 -16.35 2.93 11.48
N VAL A 232 -15.55 2.14 10.76
CA VAL A 232 -15.99 0.81 10.27
C VAL A 232 -16.32 -0.12 11.44
N VAL A 233 -15.48 -0.15 12.49
CA VAL A 233 -15.75 -0.95 13.69
C VAL A 233 -17.07 -0.52 14.35
N TYR A 234 -17.26 0.79 14.56
CA TYR A 234 -18.49 1.34 15.14
C TYR A 234 -19.75 0.91 14.36
N VAL A 235 -19.75 1.09 13.03
CA VAL A 235 -20.89 0.69 12.19
C VAL A 235 -21.18 -0.81 12.33
N THR A 236 -20.13 -1.66 12.30
CA THR A 236 -20.29 -3.11 12.46
C THR A 236 -20.85 -3.46 13.84
N SER A 237 -20.34 -2.83 14.91
CA SER A 237 -20.79 -3.06 16.29
C SER A 237 -22.25 -2.66 16.50
N VAL A 238 -22.69 -1.55 15.92
CA VAL A 238 -24.10 -1.12 16.00
C VAL A 238 -25.01 -2.08 15.22
N ILE A 239 -24.64 -2.50 14.02
CA ILE A 239 -25.44 -3.49 13.26
C ILE A 239 -25.53 -4.81 14.04
N ALA A 240 -24.43 -5.27 14.63
CA ALA A 240 -24.43 -6.48 15.46
C ALA A 240 -25.33 -6.33 16.70
N PHE A 241 -25.30 -5.16 17.35
CA PHE A 241 -26.19 -4.85 18.47
C PHE A 241 -27.66 -4.89 18.06
N VAL A 242 -28.03 -4.23 16.95
CA VAL A 242 -29.41 -4.22 16.45
C VAL A 242 -29.86 -5.61 16.01
N ALA A 243 -28.98 -6.39 15.35
CA ALA A 243 -29.27 -7.78 15.01
C ALA A 243 -29.55 -8.62 16.26
N GLY A 244 -28.76 -8.42 17.33
CA GLY A 244 -29.00 -9.05 18.64
C GLY A 244 -30.37 -8.67 19.23
N LEU A 245 -30.75 -7.39 19.15
CA LEU A 245 -32.09 -6.95 19.56
C LEU A 245 -33.19 -7.58 18.70
N VAL A 246 -33.03 -7.64 17.38
CA VAL A 246 -34.00 -8.28 16.47
C VAL A 246 -34.21 -9.75 16.85
N ILE A 247 -33.13 -10.49 17.13
CA ILE A 247 -33.21 -11.90 17.59
C ILE A 247 -33.96 -11.98 18.93
N MET A 248 -33.61 -11.13 19.89
CA MET A 248 -34.26 -11.09 21.20
C MET A 248 -35.76 -10.81 21.09
N TYR A 249 -36.16 -9.79 20.32
CA TYR A 249 -37.57 -9.44 20.11
C TYR A 249 -38.33 -10.49 19.31
N THR A 250 -37.66 -11.20 18.39
CA THR A 250 -38.25 -12.36 17.71
C THR A 250 -38.58 -13.48 18.70
N ALA A 251 -37.68 -13.75 19.65
CA ALA A 251 -37.92 -14.74 20.70
C ALA A 251 -39.04 -14.30 21.66
N LEU A 252 -39.06 -13.02 22.06
CA LEU A 252 -40.12 -12.46 22.91
C LEU A 252 -41.50 -12.48 22.23
N GLY A 253 -41.55 -12.24 20.92
CA GLY A 253 -42.75 -12.35 20.09
C GLY A 253 -43.12 -13.80 19.72
N ARG A 254 -42.45 -14.81 20.29
CA ARG A 254 -42.67 -16.25 20.01
C ARG A 254 -42.54 -16.62 18.52
N GLY A 255 -41.72 -15.88 17.77
CA GLY A 255 -41.51 -16.10 16.34
C GLY A 255 -42.58 -15.51 15.42
N HIS A 256 -43.58 -14.79 15.95
CA HIS A 256 -44.58 -14.08 15.16
C HIS A 256 -44.01 -12.79 14.57
N ILE A 257 -43.18 -12.93 13.53
CA ILE A 257 -42.56 -11.82 12.81
C ILE A 257 -42.81 -11.97 11.31
N GLU A 258 -42.69 -10.89 10.55
CA GLU A 258 -42.63 -10.95 9.08
C GLU A 258 -41.17 -11.17 8.64
N PRO A 259 -40.74 -12.39 8.26
CA PRO A 259 -39.33 -12.68 8.02
C PRO A 259 -38.77 -11.88 6.84
N ARG A 260 -39.63 -11.48 5.89
CA ARG A 260 -39.22 -10.65 4.74
C ARG A 260 -38.71 -9.28 5.18
N ASN A 261 -39.24 -8.72 6.25
CA ASN A 261 -38.80 -7.43 6.78
C ASN A 261 -37.39 -7.53 7.36
N VAL A 262 -37.00 -8.68 7.93
CA VAL A 262 -35.67 -8.90 8.52
C VAL A 262 -34.56 -8.88 7.47
N PHE A 263 -34.83 -9.27 6.23
CA PHE A 263 -33.83 -9.12 5.14
C PHE A 263 -33.49 -7.66 4.82
N HIS A 264 -34.26 -6.70 5.34
CA HIS A 264 -34.01 -5.27 5.18
C HIS A 264 -33.29 -4.64 6.39
N VAL A 265 -32.76 -5.43 7.36
CA VAL A 265 -31.98 -4.94 8.52
C VAL A 265 -30.94 -3.90 8.10
N ASN A 266 -30.04 -4.24 7.18
CA ASN A 266 -28.97 -3.32 6.79
C ASN A 266 -29.53 -1.99 6.24
N ARG A 267 -30.61 -2.06 5.47
CA ARG A 267 -31.17 -0.92 4.75
C ARG A 267 -32.06 -0.03 5.61
N VAL A 268 -32.76 -0.58 6.59
CA VAL A 268 -33.66 0.16 7.49
C VAL A 268 -32.92 0.53 8.78
N ALA A 269 -32.42 -0.47 9.50
CA ALA A 269 -31.72 -0.25 10.76
C ALA A 269 -30.42 0.52 10.57
N GLY A 270 -29.71 0.33 9.45
CA GLY A 270 -28.50 1.10 9.15
C GLY A 270 -28.75 2.61 9.18
N PHE A 271 -29.82 3.10 8.55
CA PHE A 271 -30.09 4.55 8.56
C PHE A 271 -30.58 5.06 9.91
N VAL A 272 -31.40 4.27 10.59
CA VAL A 272 -32.01 4.66 11.87
C VAL A 272 -31.01 4.68 13.01
N TRP A 273 -30.12 3.68 13.09
CA TRP A 273 -29.23 3.49 14.24
C TRP A 273 -27.84 4.09 14.06
N ILE A 274 -27.42 4.34 12.82
CA ILE A 274 -26.05 4.74 12.49
C ILE A 274 -26.03 6.07 11.74
N GLY A 275 -26.91 6.21 10.75
CA GLY A 275 -27.05 7.42 9.96
C GLY A 275 -26.28 7.41 8.64
N ARG A 276 -26.74 8.23 7.70
CA ARG A 276 -26.29 8.26 6.30
C ARG A 276 -24.79 8.59 6.13
N PRO A 277 -24.20 9.58 6.85
CA PRO A 277 -22.80 9.96 6.62
C PRO A 277 -21.79 8.84 6.95
N LEU A 278 -22.01 8.10 8.03
CA LEU A 278 -21.14 7.00 8.43
C LEU A 278 -21.24 5.80 7.47
N LEU A 279 -22.45 5.52 6.97
CA LEU A 279 -22.66 4.50 5.94
C LEU A 279 -22.02 4.89 4.60
N PHE A 280 -22.07 6.18 4.23
CA PHE A 280 -21.36 6.71 3.07
C PHE A 280 -19.85 6.51 3.23
N THR A 281 -19.26 6.94 4.36
CA THR A 281 -17.83 6.74 4.64
C THR A 281 -17.44 5.28 4.58
N ARG A 282 -18.24 4.37 5.16
CA ARG A 282 -18.02 2.92 5.08
C ARG A 282 -18.00 2.40 3.65
N SER A 283 -18.92 2.88 2.81
CA SER A 283 -18.96 2.52 1.39
C SER A 283 -17.72 3.00 0.64
N MET A 284 -17.21 4.21 0.93
CA MET A 284 -16.01 4.76 0.32
C MET A 284 -14.76 3.95 0.70
N VAL A 285 -14.65 3.54 1.98
CA VAL A 285 -13.57 2.67 2.44
C VAL A 285 -13.61 1.32 1.71
N ALA A 286 -14.80 0.73 1.56
CA ALA A 286 -14.97 -0.53 0.83
C ALA A 286 -14.56 -0.41 -0.64
N LEU A 287 -14.99 0.65 -1.34
CA LEU A 287 -14.58 0.93 -2.72
C LEU A 287 -13.08 1.17 -2.86
N GLY A 288 -12.46 1.84 -1.89
CA GLY A 288 -11.00 2.00 -1.81
C GLY A 288 -10.29 0.65 -1.67
N ILE A 289 -10.75 -0.21 -0.76
CA ILE A 289 -10.20 -1.56 -0.57
C ILE A 289 -10.37 -2.40 -1.84
N LEU A 290 -11.53 -2.37 -2.51
CA LEU A 290 -11.76 -3.09 -3.77
C LEU A 290 -10.93 -2.55 -4.94
N SER A 291 -10.43 -1.32 -4.83
CA SER A 291 -9.60 -0.67 -5.86
C SER A 291 -8.12 -0.70 -5.54
N THR A 292 -7.73 -1.38 -4.46
CA THR A 292 -6.34 -1.51 -4.01
C THR A 292 -5.95 -2.98 -3.86
N SER A 293 -4.64 -3.23 -3.90
CA SER A 293 -4.03 -4.54 -3.72
C SER A 293 -3.10 -4.52 -2.51
N LYS A 294 -2.86 -5.69 -1.92
CA LYS A 294 -1.82 -5.85 -0.91
C LYS A 294 -0.50 -6.18 -1.60
N ALA A 295 0.48 -5.29 -1.44
CA ALA A 295 1.85 -5.51 -1.84
C ALA A 295 2.71 -5.77 -0.59
N CYS A 296 3.38 -6.92 -0.55
CA CYS A 296 4.32 -7.26 0.52
C CYS A 296 5.74 -7.18 -0.02
N LEU A 297 6.63 -6.51 0.70
CA LEU A 297 8.06 -6.59 0.42
C LEU A 297 8.60 -7.84 1.11
N VAL A 298 9.03 -8.83 0.32
CA VAL A 298 9.53 -10.11 0.79
C VAL A 298 10.98 -10.26 0.36
N CYS A 299 11.84 -10.68 1.28
CA CYS A 299 13.23 -11.01 0.98
C CYS A 299 13.35 -12.49 0.60
N HIS A 300 13.84 -12.77 -0.60
CA HIS A 300 14.19 -14.12 -1.05
C HIS A 300 15.73 -14.21 -1.14
N GLY A 301 16.35 -14.77 -0.10
CA GLY A 301 17.80 -14.76 0.03
C GLY A 301 18.33 -13.34 0.18
N HIS A 302 18.96 -12.82 -0.88
CA HIS A 302 19.49 -11.45 -0.92
C HIS A 302 18.68 -10.48 -1.82
N LEU A 303 17.59 -10.95 -2.43
CA LEU A 303 16.75 -10.13 -3.31
C LEU A 303 15.48 -9.69 -2.60
N ASN A 304 15.23 -8.38 -2.62
CA ASN A 304 13.96 -7.80 -2.20
C ASN A 304 12.98 -7.84 -3.37
N MET A 305 11.85 -8.53 -3.19
CA MET A 305 10.80 -8.62 -4.20
C MET A 305 9.48 -8.10 -3.63
N ILE A 306 8.75 -7.34 -4.44
CA ILE A 306 7.36 -7.01 -4.14
C ILE A 306 6.52 -8.17 -4.62
N GLN A 307 5.89 -8.86 -3.69
CA GLN A 307 5.06 -10.02 -3.96
C GLN A 307 3.62 -9.77 -3.51
N MET A 308 2.68 -10.18 -4.35
CA MET A 308 1.28 -10.27 -3.98
C MET A 308 1.04 -11.55 -3.16
N PRO A 309 0.26 -11.50 -2.07
CA PRO A 309 -0.16 -12.70 -1.36
C PRO A 309 -0.80 -13.69 -2.34
N GLN A 310 -0.51 -14.98 -2.18
CA GLN A 310 -1.16 -16.00 -3.01
C GLN A 310 -2.69 -15.97 -2.80
N PRO A 311 -3.48 -16.16 -3.87
CA PRO A 311 -4.93 -16.11 -3.79
C PRO A 311 -5.45 -17.36 -3.08
N ASP A 312 -5.61 -17.28 -1.76
CA ASP A 312 -6.28 -18.31 -0.97
C ASP A 312 -7.81 -18.16 -1.05
N ALA A 313 -8.57 -19.18 -0.62
CA ALA A 313 -10.03 -19.09 -0.52
C ALA A 313 -10.51 -17.84 0.26
N LEU A 314 -9.75 -17.45 1.28
CA LEU A 314 -10.01 -16.26 2.10
C LEU A 314 -9.88 -14.95 1.30
N HIS A 315 -9.08 -14.90 0.24
CA HIS A 315 -8.98 -13.76 -0.66
C HIS A 315 -10.32 -13.47 -1.33
N PHE A 316 -10.93 -14.52 -1.92
CA PHE A 316 -12.22 -14.40 -2.59
C PHE A 316 -13.35 -14.05 -1.60
N VAL A 317 -13.35 -14.66 -0.41
CA VAL A 317 -14.32 -14.32 0.65
C VAL A 317 -14.22 -12.85 1.03
N ARG A 318 -13.00 -12.32 1.23
CA ARG A 318 -12.78 -10.89 1.52
C ARG A 318 -13.25 -9.98 0.39
N ALA A 319 -13.05 -10.38 -0.87
CA ALA A 319 -13.52 -9.61 -2.03
C ALA A 319 -15.06 -9.57 -2.10
N VAL A 320 -15.74 -10.71 -1.92
CA VAL A 320 -17.21 -10.80 -1.91
C VAL A 320 -17.81 -10.02 -0.74
N LEU A 321 -17.21 -10.10 0.45
CA LEU A 321 -17.63 -9.32 1.62
C LEU A 321 -17.38 -7.82 1.41
N SER A 322 -16.22 -7.42 0.90
CA SER A 322 -15.95 -6.00 0.63
C SER A 322 -16.90 -5.44 -0.44
N SER A 323 -17.31 -6.28 -1.39
CA SER A 323 -18.32 -5.93 -2.42
C SER A 323 -19.71 -5.70 -1.83
N SER A 324 -20.11 -6.44 -0.78
CA SER A 324 -21.38 -6.17 -0.10
C SER A 324 -21.34 -4.87 0.70
N GLU A 325 -20.17 -4.51 1.24
CA GLU A 325 -19.96 -3.22 1.91
C GLU A 325 -20.01 -2.02 0.93
N ALA A 326 -19.66 -2.21 -0.35
CA ALA A 326 -19.86 -1.18 -1.36
C ALA A 326 -21.35 -0.84 -1.59
N CYS A 327 -22.27 -1.77 -1.27
CA CYS A 327 -23.72 -1.56 -1.46
C CYS A 327 -24.32 -0.50 -0.53
N TRP A 328 -23.63 -0.11 0.54
CA TRP A 328 -24.04 1.03 1.36
C TRP A 328 -24.21 2.31 0.54
N LEU A 329 -23.38 2.49 -0.51
CA LEU A 329 -23.50 3.62 -1.43
C LEU A 329 -24.82 3.58 -2.21
N VAL A 330 -25.24 2.41 -2.68
CA VAL A 330 -26.55 2.20 -3.34
C VAL A 330 -27.67 2.67 -2.42
N PHE A 331 -27.62 2.25 -1.16
CA PHE A 331 -28.65 2.59 -0.18
C PHE A 331 -28.71 4.10 0.06
N VAL A 332 -27.55 4.74 0.30
CA VAL A 332 -27.47 6.18 0.57
C VAL A 332 -28.00 6.99 -0.61
N ILE A 333 -27.58 6.67 -1.85
CA ILE A 333 -28.04 7.38 -3.05
C ILE A 333 -29.56 7.20 -3.22
N GLN A 334 -30.07 5.98 -3.07
CA GLN A 334 -31.50 5.72 -3.20
C GLN A 334 -32.33 6.48 -2.16
N ASP A 335 -31.85 6.57 -0.92
CA ASP A 335 -32.51 7.30 0.17
C ASP A 335 -32.36 8.83 0.07
N LEU A 336 -31.44 9.34 -0.75
CA LEU A 336 -31.40 10.75 -1.15
C LEU A 336 -32.36 11.01 -2.32
N LEU A 337 -32.41 10.11 -3.30
CA LEU A 337 -33.28 10.23 -4.46
C LEU A 337 -34.77 10.06 -4.13
N THR A 338 -35.13 9.45 -3.00
CA THR A 338 -36.52 9.41 -2.51
C THR A 338 -37.09 10.80 -2.27
N ILE A 339 -36.27 11.81 -1.97
CA ILE A 339 -36.74 13.20 -1.83
C ILE A 339 -37.36 13.69 -3.14
N ALA A 340 -36.74 13.36 -4.29
CA ALA A 340 -37.20 13.79 -5.61
C ALA A 340 -38.20 12.82 -6.25
N THR A 341 -38.07 11.52 -5.99
CA THR A 341 -38.81 10.46 -6.70
C THR A 341 -39.89 9.78 -5.85
N GLN A 342 -40.03 10.19 -4.58
CA GLN A 342 -40.93 9.60 -3.58
C GLN A 342 -40.72 8.08 -3.47
N ASP A 343 -41.79 7.30 -3.46
CA ASP A 343 -41.76 5.85 -3.25
C ASP A 343 -41.18 5.07 -4.45
N ARG A 344 -40.94 5.75 -5.58
CA ARG A 344 -40.50 5.09 -6.83
C ARG A 344 -39.10 4.50 -6.67
N ALA A 345 -38.13 5.28 -6.17
CA ALA A 345 -36.75 4.81 -5.99
C ALA A 345 -36.60 3.59 -5.06
N GLN A 346 -37.56 3.35 -4.14
CA GLN A 346 -37.47 2.25 -3.17
C GLN A 346 -38.02 0.91 -3.71
N ARG A 347 -38.85 0.88 -4.77
CA ARG A 347 -39.48 -0.36 -5.26
C ARG A 347 -38.49 -1.36 -5.88
N HIS A 348 -37.50 -0.89 -6.62
CA HIS A 348 -36.48 -1.74 -7.27
C HIS A 348 -35.16 -1.79 -6.52
N ALA A 349 -35.17 -1.29 -5.30
CA ALA A 349 -33.97 -0.87 -4.65
C ALA A 349 -33.11 -2.05 -4.19
N SER A 350 -33.74 -3.17 -3.81
CA SER A 350 -33.08 -4.46 -3.56
C SER A 350 -32.47 -5.08 -4.83
N ARG A 351 -33.07 -4.87 -6.00
CA ARG A 351 -32.55 -5.43 -7.27
C ARG A 351 -31.27 -4.71 -7.69
N ALA A 352 -31.26 -3.38 -7.60
CA ALA A 352 -30.07 -2.59 -7.90
C ALA A 352 -28.90 -2.93 -6.95
N SER A 353 -29.15 -3.13 -5.65
CA SER A 353 -28.09 -3.52 -4.71
C SER A 353 -27.54 -4.92 -4.98
N VAL A 354 -28.39 -5.90 -5.31
CA VAL A 354 -27.95 -7.26 -5.67
C VAL A 354 -27.12 -7.25 -6.96
N PHE A 355 -27.52 -6.42 -7.94
CA PHE A 355 -26.77 -6.24 -9.18
C PHE A 355 -25.39 -5.61 -8.93
N VAL A 356 -25.33 -4.52 -8.16
CA VAL A 356 -24.07 -3.87 -7.78
C VAL A 356 -23.15 -4.82 -7.03
N TRP A 357 -23.69 -5.54 -6.06
CA TRP A 357 -22.95 -6.55 -5.31
C TRP A 357 -22.37 -7.63 -6.24
N GLY A 358 -23.21 -8.24 -7.09
CA GLY A 358 -22.78 -9.33 -7.96
C GLY A 358 -21.71 -8.91 -8.96
N VAL A 359 -21.89 -7.76 -9.62
CA VAL A 359 -20.91 -7.28 -10.60
C VAL A 359 -19.62 -6.81 -9.94
N SER A 360 -19.68 -6.08 -8.82
CA SER A 360 -18.46 -5.67 -8.10
C SER A 360 -17.69 -6.87 -7.55
N ALA A 361 -18.38 -7.90 -7.04
CA ALA A 361 -17.75 -9.16 -6.61
C ALA A 361 -17.12 -9.90 -7.79
N LEU A 362 -17.85 -10.04 -8.91
CA LEU A 362 -17.35 -10.73 -10.10
C LEU A 362 -16.12 -10.02 -10.68
N CYS A 363 -16.17 -8.70 -10.85
CA CYS A 363 -15.02 -7.90 -11.31
C CYS A 363 -13.83 -8.05 -10.36
N SER A 364 -14.08 -8.13 -9.05
CA SER A 364 -13.00 -8.28 -8.07
C SER A 364 -12.36 -9.64 -8.04
N CYS A 365 -13.11 -10.69 -8.36
CA CYS A 365 -12.58 -12.04 -8.49
C CYS A 365 -11.90 -12.29 -9.85
N LEU A 366 -12.45 -11.77 -10.96
CA LEU A 366 -11.95 -12.04 -12.31
C LEU A 366 -10.80 -11.11 -12.71
N TYR A 367 -10.81 -9.86 -12.24
CA TYR A 367 -9.84 -8.85 -12.62
C TYR A 367 -9.29 -8.15 -11.36
N PRO A 368 -8.50 -8.82 -10.51
CA PRO A 368 -7.92 -8.21 -9.31
C PRO A 368 -6.95 -7.07 -9.67
N VAL A 369 -6.82 -6.07 -8.79
CA VAL A 369 -5.83 -4.99 -8.97
C VAL A 369 -4.43 -5.56 -8.75
N ALA A 370 -3.52 -5.32 -9.67
CA ALA A 370 -2.10 -5.59 -9.51
C ALA A 370 -1.35 -4.30 -9.17
N PRO A 371 -0.36 -4.33 -8.26
CA PRO A 371 0.48 -3.19 -8.00
C PRO A 371 1.39 -2.91 -9.20
N THR A 372 1.56 -1.64 -9.54
CA THR A 372 2.50 -1.19 -10.58
C THR A 372 3.72 -0.56 -9.93
N VAL A 373 4.90 -0.92 -10.42
CA VAL A 373 6.17 -0.36 -9.97
C VAL A 373 6.83 0.30 -11.15
N THR A 374 7.12 1.58 -11.03
CA THR A 374 7.90 2.34 -12.01
C THR A 374 9.20 2.76 -11.35
N LEU A 375 10.32 2.47 -12.00
CA LEU A 375 11.65 2.86 -11.53
C LEU A 375 12.11 4.03 -12.38
N GLU A 376 12.34 5.16 -11.73
CA GLU A 376 12.81 6.38 -12.37
C GLU A 376 13.81 7.02 -11.40
N GLN A 377 15.09 6.93 -11.75
CA GLN A 377 16.18 7.38 -10.89
C GLN A 377 16.74 8.70 -11.42
N HIS A 378 16.28 9.80 -10.84
CA HIS A 378 16.84 11.13 -11.07
C HIS A 378 16.98 11.88 -9.76
N CYS A 379 18.03 12.69 -9.63
CA CYS A 379 18.21 13.57 -8.48
C CYS A 379 18.42 15.00 -9.00
N ASN A 380 17.70 15.94 -8.42
CA ASN A 380 17.87 17.36 -8.69
C ASN A 380 18.44 18.05 -7.45
N PHE A 381 19.40 18.95 -7.68
CA PHE A 381 19.90 19.83 -6.62
C PHE A 381 18.99 21.05 -6.57
N ASP A 382 18.12 21.13 -5.57
CA ASP A 382 17.26 22.31 -5.39
C ASP A 382 18.08 23.46 -4.79
N VAL A 383 18.92 23.14 -3.80
CA VAL A 383 19.88 24.06 -3.20
C VAL A 383 21.19 23.33 -3.01
N VAL A 384 22.22 23.78 -3.71
CA VAL A 384 23.59 23.23 -3.60
C VAL A 384 24.00 23.23 -2.12
N ASP A 385 24.53 22.10 -1.66
CA ASP A 385 24.98 21.84 -0.27
C ASP A 385 23.88 21.80 0.82
N VAL A 386 22.59 21.97 0.48
CA VAL A 386 21.50 21.98 1.48
C VAL A 386 20.42 20.96 1.18
N GLN A 387 19.99 20.84 -0.07
CA GLN A 387 18.83 20.03 -0.44
C GLN A 387 19.03 19.33 -1.78
N LEU A 388 18.90 17.99 -1.73
CA LEU A 388 18.91 17.10 -2.88
C LEU A 388 17.56 16.36 -2.92
N GLU A 389 16.77 16.60 -3.97
CA GLU A 389 15.52 15.86 -4.18
C GLU A 389 15.79 14.70 -5.17
N CYS A 390 15.66 13.47 -4.67
CA CYS A 390 15.84 12.26 -5.48
C CYS A 390 14.51 11.53 -5.66
N HIS A 391 14.07 11.41 -6.91
CA HIS A 391 13.02 10.48 -7.27
C HIS A 391 13.69 9.16 -7.68
N SER A 392 13.30 8.05 -7.05
CA SER A 392 13.86 6.71 -7.34
C SER A 392 12.88 5.78 -8.04
N GLY A 393 11.58 6.03 -7.86
CA GLY A 393 10.50 5.27 -8.45
C GLY A 393 9.19 5.49 -7.70
N SER A 394 8.09 5.07 -8.32
CA SER A 394 6.77 5.09 -7.70
C SER A 394 6.16 3.68 -7.65
N ILE A 395 5.51 3.38 -6.53
CA ILE A 395 4.79 2.12 -6.29
C ILE A 395 3.30 2.44 -6.16
N ALA A 396 2.51 2.12 -7.18
CA ALA A 396 1.07 2.28 -7.16
C ALA A 396 0.41 0.95 -6.75
N ILE A 397 -0.15 0.88 -5.54
CA ILE A 397 -0.86 -0.31 -5.05
C ILE A 397 -2.32 -0.38 -5.47
N GLY A 398 -2.86 0.70 -6.03
CA GLY A 398 -4.28 0.84 -6.36
C GLY A 398 -4.53 1.51 -7.71
N SER A 399 -5.77 1.38 -8.19
CA SER A 399 -6.23 1.97 -9.45
C SER A 399 -7.35 2.97 -9.20
N VAL A 400 -7.06 4.25 -9.47
CA VAL A 400 -8.05 5.34 -9.40
C VAL A 400 -9.14 5.15 -10.46
N HIS A 401 -8.78 4.63 -11.63
CA HIS A 401 -9.73 4.30 -12.70
C HIS A 401 -10.78 3.28 -12.22
N ARG A 402 -10.34 2.21 -11.57
CA ARG A 402 -11.26 1.20 -11.02
C ARG A 402 -12.17 1.78 -9.93
N PHE A 403 -11.64 2.64 -9.07
CA PHE A 403 -12.43 3.31 -8.05
C PHE A 403 -13.58 4.10 -8.66
N TYR A 404 -13.29 4.97 -9.63
CA TYR A 404 -14.33 5.73 -10.33
C TYR A 404 -15.29 4.83 -11.11
N LEU A 405 -14.80 3.77 -11.75
CA LEU A 405 -15.65 2.81 -12.44
C LEU A 405 -16.69 2.20 -11.49
N LEU A 406 -16.27 1.74 -10.30
CA LEU A 406 -17.19 1.17 -9.31
C LEU A 406 -18.19 2.21 -8.78
N VAL A 407 -17.77 3.47 -8.58
CA VAL A 407 -18.67 4.57 -8.21
C VAL A 407 -19.69 4.83 -9.31
N VAL A 408 -19.24 4.98 -10.56
CA VAL A 408 -20.10 5.22 -11.72
C VAL A 408 -21.08 4.07 -11.93
N PHE A 409 -20.62 2.82 -11.78
CA PHE A 409 -21.48 1.65 -11.86
C PHE A 409 -22.57 1.66 -10.77
N THR A 410 -22.18 2.03 -9.55
CA THR A 410 -23.11 2.14 -8.43
C THR A 410 -24.15 3.23 -8.68
N VAL A 411 -23.73 4.46 -9.00
CA VAL A 411 -24.62 5.58 -9.31
C VAL A 411 -25.50 5.27 -10.52
N GLY A 412 -24.91 4.75 -11.60
CA GLY A 412 -25.59 4.39 -12.84
C GLY A 412 -26.65 3.31 -12.65
N SER A 413 -26.40 2.31 -11.81
CA SER A 413 -27.40 1.28 -11.48
C SER A 413 -28.61 1.87 -10.76
N VAL A 414 -28.40 2.84 -9.87
CA VAL A 414 -29.47 3.51 -9.13
C VAL A 414 -30.27 4.41 -10.07
N VAL A 415 -29.61 5.28 -10.82
CA VAL A 415 -30.26 6.19 -11.77
C VAL A 415 -30.99 5.41 -12.85
N GLY A 416 -30.36 4.38 -13.42
CA GLY A 416 -30.97 3.48 -14.40
C GLY A 416 -32.24 2.82 -13.86
N SER A 417 -32.24 2.34 -12.61
CA SER A 417 -33.44 1.75 -11.99
C SER A 417 -34.60 2.73 -11.88
N VAL A 418 -34.32 4.01 -11.60
CA VAL A 418 -35.32 5.08 -11.56
C VAL A 418 -35.81 5.44 -12.96
N LEU A 419 -34.91 5.57 -13.93
CA LEU A 419 -35.26 5.91 -15.32
C LEU A 419 -36.10 4.84 -16.00
N VAL A 420 -35.76 3.56 -15.84
CA VAL A 420 -36.56 2.43 -16.35
C VAL A 420 -37.99 2.52 -15.81
N GLN A 421 -38.16 2.88 -14.54
CA GLN A 421 -39.48 3.02 -13.94
C GLN A 421 -40.26 4.23 -14.47
N LEU A 422 -39.59 5.35 -14.70
CA LEU A 422 -40.21 6.52 -15.34
C LEU A 422 -40.63 6.23 -16.79
N GLY A 423 -39.83 5.43 -17.52
CA GLY A 423 -40.12 5.00 -18.89
C GLY A 423 -41.26 3.99 -18.99
N CYS A 424 -41.23 2.91 -18.19
CA CYS A 424 -42.26 1.85 -18.22
C CYS A 424 -43.64 2.36 -17.79
N ASN A 425 -43.71 3.31 -16.86
CA ASN A 425 -44.99 3.92 -16.48
C ASN A 425 -45.60 4.79 -17.59
N ARG A 426 -44.80 5.25 -18.55
CA ARG A 426 -45.27 6.04 -19.70
C ARG A 426 -45.88 5.14 -20.78
N THR A 427 -45.41 3.90 -20.89
CA THR A 427 -45.87 2.92 -21.89
C THR A 427 -46.96 1.98 -21.37
N SER A 428 -47.04 1.78 -20.06
CA SER A 428 -48.08 0.96 -19.44
C SER A 428 -49.22 1.82 -18.91
N LYS A 429 -50.25 2.05 -19.74
CA LYS A 429 -51.65 2.17 -19.31
C LYS A 429 -52.19 0.80 -18.85
N VAL A 430 -51.34 -0.02 -18.23
CA VAL A 430 -51.69 -1.34 -17.70
C VAL A 430 -51.75 -1.17 -16.20
N SER A 431 -52.98 -1.21 -15.69
CA SER A 431 -53.31 -1.38 -14.29
C SER A 431 -52.62 -2.64 -13.74
N GLY A 432 -51.39 -2.50 -13.26
CA GLY A 432 -50.72 -3.41 -12.34
C GLY A 432 -50.64 -2.71 -10.98
N PRO A 433 -50.83 -3.42 -9.86
CA PRO A 433 -51.39 -2.89 -8.62
C PRO A 433 -50.54 -1.74 -8.06
N SER A 434 -50.91 -0.53 -8.44
CA SER A 434 -50.64 0.67 -7.68
C SER A 434 -51.33 0.49 -6.34
N LEU A 435 -50.50 0.45 -5.30
CA LEU A 435 -50.81 0.79 -3.92
C LEU A 435 -52.20 1.45 -3.79
N HIS A 436 -53.16 0.63 -3.34
CA HIS A 436 -54.39 1.00 -2.65
C HIS A 436 -54.96 2.40 -2.93
N HIS A 437 -55.78 2.51 -3.98
CA HIS A 437 -57.01 3.29 -3.90
C HIS A 437 -58.11 2.35 -3.37
N VAL A 438 -57.95 1.84 -2.14
CA VAL A 438 -59.07 1.36 -1.36
C VAL A 438 -59.57 2.57 -0.60
N ASN A 439 -60.85 2.89 -0.75
CA ASN A 439 -61.52 3.98 -0.07
C ASN A 439 -61.29 3.86 1.45
N GLY A 440 -60.46 4.74 2.00
CA GLY A 440 -60.03 4.74 3.39
C GLY A 440 -58.59 5.20 3.49
N GLY A 441 -58.36 6.46 3.87
CA GLY A 441 -57.04 7.09 3.87
C GLY A 441 -56.02 6.28 4.66
N THR A 442 -54.97 5.80 4.00
CA THR A 442 -53.77 5.28 4.66
C THR A 442 -52.96 6.46 5.16
N THR A 443 -53.34 7.00 6.31
CA THR A 443 -52.49 7.90 7.09
C THR A 443 -51.20 7.15 7.42
N THR A 444 -50.11 7.56 6.78
CA THR A 444 -48.79 6.96 7.00
C THR A 444 -48.30 7.36 8.39
N SER A 445 -48.10 6.39 9.26
CA SER A 445 -47.71 6.67 10.63
C SER A 445 -46.33 7.37 10.71
N LEU A 446 -46.26 8.46 11.46
CA LEU A 446 -45.09 9.20 11.93
C LEU A 446 -44.08 8.32 12.68
N PHE A 447 -44.53 7.19 13.26
CA PHE A 447 -43.63 6.24 13.91
C PHE A 447 -42.73 5.50 12.90
N LEU A 448 -43.12 5.40 11.62
CA LEU A 448 -42.37 4.71 10.57
C LEU A 448 -41.32 5.63 9.93
N CYS A 449 -40.09 5.15 9.85
CA CYS A 449 -39.07 5.77 9.02
C CYS A 449 -39.36 5.56 7.52
N ASN A 450 -38.77 6.41 6.67
CA ASN A 450 -38.94 6.34 5.21
C ASN A 450 -38.61 4.95 4.63
N GLY A 451 -37.59 4.28 5.16
CA GLY A 451 -37.22 2.93 4.77
C GLY A 451 -38.29 1.90 5.13
N ALA A 452 -38.76 1.93 6.38
CA ALA A 452 -39.81 1.01 6.86
C ALA A 452 -41.11 1.17 6.06
N LYS A 453 -41.54 2.42 5.82
CA LYS A 453 -42.75 2.74 5.03
C LYS A 453 -42.73 2.08 3.64
N ASN A 454 -41.57 2.06 2.99
CA ASN A 454 -41.45 1.67 1.59
C ASN A 454 -40.98 0.23 1.36
N LEU A 455 -40.30 -0.38 2.35
CA LEU A 455 -39.67 -1.70 2.21
C LEU A 455 -40.41 -2.80 2.98
N PHE A 456 -41.12 -2.47 4.06
CA PHE A 456 -41.85 -3.49 4.82
C PHE A 456 -43.02 -4.02 4.01
N ARG A 457 -43.14 -5.35 3.98
CA ARG A 457 -44.10 -6.06 3.15
C ARG A 457 -45.26 -6.58 3.98
N ASN A 458 -46.27 -7.11 3.28
CA ASN A 458 -47.41 -7.80 3.84
C ASN A 458 -48.27 -6.94 4.79
N GLN A 459 -48.29 -5.61 4.59
CA GLN A 459 -49.11 -4.70 5.39
C GLN A 459 -50.58 -5.16 5.56
N PRO A 460 -51.28 -5.68 4.53
CA PRO A 460 -52.66 -6.13 4.68
C PRO A 460 -52.86 -7.31 5.65
N PHE A 461 -51.85 -8.18 5.81
CA PHE A 461 -51.91 -9.30 6.76
C PHE A 461 -51.76 -8.83 8.21
N TRP A 462 -51.11 -7.67 8.38
CA TRP A 462 -50.79 -7.06 9.66
C TRP A 462 -51.70 -5.86 9.96
N THR A 463 -52.82 -5.70 9.24
CA THR A 463 -53.82 -4.66 9.50
C THR A 463 -55.07 -5.26 10.11
N LEU A 464 -55.50 -4.71 11.24
CA LEU A 464 -56.74 -5.05 11.92
C LEU A 464 -57.49 -3.76 12.23
N ASP A 465 -58.78 -3.70 11.92
CA ASP A 465 -59.64 -2.52 12.14
C ASP A 465 -59.07 -1.21 11.59
N ASN A 466 -58.50 -1.26 10.38
CA ASN A 466 -57.79 -0.16 9.70
C ASN A 466 -56.54 0.37 10.44
N VAL A 467 -56.06 -0.32 11.48
CA VAL A 467 -54.79 -0.02 12.17
C VAL A 467 -53.72 -0.99 11.70
N TYR A 468 -52.55 -0.47 11.31
CA TYR A 468 -51.40 -1.30 10.96
C TYR A 468 -50.61 -1.67 12.23
N TYR A 469 -50.43 -2.96 12.45
CA TYR A 469 -49.68 -3.52 13.56
C TYR A 469 -48.29 -3.95 13.12
N LEU A 470 -47.26 -3.34 13.68
CA LEU A 470 -45.87 -3.61 13.35
C LEU A 470 -45.32 -4.73 14.23
N ASP A 471 -44.79 -5.81 13.65
CA ASP A 471 -44.12 -6.85 14.42
C ASP A 471 -42.94 -6.28 15.22
N LEU A 472 -42.67 -6.84 16.40
CA LEU A 472 -41.68 -6.26 17.32
C LEU A 472 -40.25 -6.23 16.75
N ALA A 473 -39.88 -7.22 15.93
CA ALA A 473 -38.57 -7.22 15.27
C ALA A 473 -38.46 -6.09 14.24
N SER A 474 -39.51 -5.86 13.44
CA SER A 474 -39.61 -4.72 12.53
C SER A 474 -39.69 -3.38 13.25
N ALA A 475 -40.31 -3.33 14.44
CA ALA A 475 -40.32 -2.15 15.29
C ALA A 475 -38.90 -1.75 15.71
N VAL A 476 -38.07 -2.70 16.17
CA VAL A 476 -36.66 -2.47 16.51
C VAL A 476 -35.85 -1.99 15.31
N MET A 477 -36.01 -2.62 14.14
CA MET A 477 -35.35 -2.18 12.91
C MET A 477 -35.72 -0.74 12.54
N ASN A 478 -36.99 -0.38 12.75
CA ASN A 478 -37.53 0.96 12.57
C ASN A 478 -37.12 1.94 13.69
N GLY A 479 -36.40 1.49 14.72
CA GLY A 479 -35.92 2.32 15.84
C GLY A 479 -36.92 2.50 16.97
N LEU A 480 -37.93 1.65 17.08
CA LEU A 480 -38.88 1.65 18.19
C LEU A 480 -38.52 0.50 19.14
N LEU A 481 -38.14 0.84 20.37
CA LEU A 481 -37.95 -0.14 21.44
C LEU A 481 -39.22 -0.20 22.26
N VAL A 482 -39.94 -1.33 22.17
CA VAL A 482 -41.25 -1.51 22.78
C VAL A 482 -41.13 -2.45 23.98
N VAL A 483 -41.39 -1.93 25.18
CA VAL A 483 -41.36 -2.71 26.42
C VAL A 483 -42.76 -2.82 27.00
N TRP A 484 -43.14 -4.05 27.30
CA TRP A 484 -44.41 -4.40 27.94
C TRP A 484 -44.24 -4.33 29.45
N TRP A 485 -45.15 -3.65 30.14
CA TRP A 485 -45.18 -3.63 31.60
C TRP A 485 -46.48 -4.21 32.15
N ARG A 486 -46.46 -4.65 33.41
CA ARG A 486 -47.59 -5.34 34.06
C ARG A 486 -48.85 -4.48 34.20
N ASP A 487 -48.70 -3.16 34.11
CA ASP A 487 -49.79 -2.19 34.31
C ASP A 487 -50.71 -2.04 33.07
N GLY A 488 -50.57 -2.92 32.07
CA GLY A 488 -51.37 -2.87 30.84
C GLY A 488 -50.97 -1.76 29.86
N LYS A 489 -49.81 -1.13 30.07
CA LYS A 489 -49.25 -0.07 29.20
C LYS A 489 -48.04 -0.56 28.43
N MET A 490 -47.87 -0.04 27.20
CA MET A 490 -46.67 -0.19 26.39
C MET A 490 -45.81 1.06 26.49
N TYR A 491 -44.55 0.89 26.86
CA TYR A 491 -43.55 1.97 26.82
C TYR A 491 -42.75 1.85 25.54
N VAL A 492 -42.73 2.91 24.74
CA VAL A 492 -42.07 2.93 23.44
C VAL A 492 -41.01 4.02 23.45
N LEU A 493 -39.75 3.63 23.30
CA LEU A 493 -38.66 4.58 23.05
C LEU A 493 -38.42 4.64 21.53
N ASP A 494 -38.68 5.80 20.94
CA ASP A 494 -38.32 6.08 19.57
C ASP A 494 -36.89 6.61 19.49
N PHE A 495 -35.96 5.74 19.10
CA PHE A 495 -34.54 6.05 18.93
C PHE A 495 -34.29 7.14 17.88
N LYS A 496 -35.20 7.28 16.89
CA LYS A 496 -35.08 8.28 15.83
C LYS A 496 -35.21 9.70 16.38
N THR A 497 -36.15 9.90 17.32
CA THR A 497 -36.49 11.20 17.90
C THR A 497 -35.99 11.36 19.33
N TRP A 498 -35.44 10.31 19.94
CA TRP A 498 -35.07 10.23 21.36
C TRP A 498 -36.24 10.56 22.31
N ARG A 499 -37.47 10.20 21.90
CA ARG A 499 -38.69 10.44 22.66
C ARG A 499 -39.27 9.13 23.18
N SER A 500 -39.80 9.18 24.40
CA SER A 500 -40.58 8.08 24.97
C SER A 500 -42.07 8.38 24.85
N PHE A 501 -42.84 7.35 24.52
CA PHE A 501 -44.29 7.37 24.44
C PHE A 501 -44.86 6.27 25.31
N THR A 502 -46.07 6.49 25.83
CA THR A 502 -46.82 5.48 26.58
C THR A 502 -48.15 5.28 25.87
N ILE A 503 -48.38 4.05 25.43
CA ILE A 503 -49.58 3.68 24.67
C ILE A 503 -50.33 2.61 25.46
N GLU A 504 -51.65 2.73 25.53
CA GLU A 504 -52.49 1.72 26.17
C GLU A 504 -52.52 0.44 25.33
N ARG A 505 -52.44 -0.71 25.99
CA ARG A 505 -52.47 -1.99 25.28
C ARG A 505 -53.87 -2.19 24.66
N PRO A 506 -53.96 -2.51 23.36
CA PRO A 506 -55.23 -2.88 22.76
C PRO A 506 -55.78 -4.12 23.48
N GLN A 507 -56.98 -3.98 24.04
CA GLN A 507 -57.66 -5.05 24.75
C GLN A 507 -58.50 -5.84 23.74
N PHE A 508 -57.99 -6.96 23.27
CA PHE A 508 -58.74 -7.89 22.44
C PHE A 508 -59.66 -8.72 23.33
N ARG A 509 -60.98 -8.70 23.07
CA ARG A 509 -61.91 -9.54 23.84
C ARG A 509 -61.74 -10.99 23.37
N PRO A 510 -61.88 -11.99 24.26
CA PRO A 510 -61.78 -13.40 23.89
C PRO A 510 -62.76 -13.84 22.78
N GLN A 511 -63.85 -13.09 22.60
CA GLN A 511 -64.91 -13.37 21.61
C GLN A 511 -64.51 -12.98 20.18
N ASP A 512 -63.53 -12.08 20.01
CA ASP A 512 -63.20 -11.47 18.72
C ASP A 512 -62.31 -12.37 17.82
N HIS A 513 -61.90 -13.57 18.29
CA HIS A 513 -61.06 -14.52 17.54
C HIS A 513 -59.81 -13.89 16.87
N VAL A 514 -59.16 -12.96 17.58
CA VAL A 514 -58.00 -12.23 17.04
C VAL A 514 -56.77 -13.14 16.98
N PRO A 515 -56.09 -13.26 15.82
CA PRO A 515 -54.86 -14.03 15.70
C PRO A 515 -53.75 -13.62 16.68
N ASP A 516 -53.02 -14.60 17.22
CA ASP A 516 -51.99 -14.39 18.26
C ASP A 516 -50.87 -13.41 17.85
N HIS A 517 -50.59 -13.26 16.55
CA HIS A 517 -49.55 -12.34 16.07
C HIS A 517 -49.87 -10.87 16.37
N PHE A 518 -51.16 -10.50 16.45
CA PHE A 518 -51.56 -9.14 16.83
C PHE A 518 -51.28 -8.85 18.32
N GLN A 519 -51.33 -9.87 19.18
CA GLN A 519 -51.02 -9.72 20.61
C GLN A 519 -49.54 -9.43 20.87
N HIS A 520 -48.67 -9.78 19.92
CA HIS A 520 -47.22 -9.62 19.97
C HIS A 520 -46.71 -8.56 18.99
N SER A 521 -47.52 -7.54 18.71
CA SER A 521 -47.23 -6.49 17.75
C SER A 521 -47.52 -5.10 18.30
N PHE A 522 -46.91 -4.08 17.69
CA PHE A 522 -47.04 -2.70 18.06
C PHE A 522 -48.08 -1.99 17.18
N PRO A 523 -49.22 -1.52 17.74
CA PRO A 523 -50.21 -0.78 16.96
C PRO A 523 -49.66 0.61 16.59
N LEU A 524 -49.70 0.96 15.30
CA LEU A 524 -49.37 2.30 14.83
C LEU A 524 -50.58 3.21 14.97
N ILE A 525 -50.86 3.61 16.20
CA ILE A 525 -51.90 4.57 16.57
C ILE A 525 -51.27 5.90 16.97
N GLU A 526 -51.73 6.98 16.34
CA GLU A 526 -51.28 8.37 16.58
C GLU A 526 -52.35 9.20 17.29
#